data_AF-A0A2R7Y1V6-F1
#
_entry.id   AF-A0A2R7Y1V6-F1
#
_cell.length_a   1.000
_cell.length_b   1.000
_cell.length_c   1.000
_cell.angle_alpha   90.00
_cell.angle_beta   90.00
_cell.angle_gamma   90.00
#
_symmetry.space_group_name_H-M   'P 1'
#
loop_
_entity.id
_entity.type
_entity.pdbx_description
1 polymer ?
#
loop_
_entity_poly.entity_id
_entity_poly.type
_entity_poly.pdbx_seq_one_letter_code
_entity_poly.pdbx_strand_id
1 'polypeptide(L)' 'MGAKRRIINDILHKISKAIVKEALEKDSVIVLGNLKGIRRNGRGRAFNRKLNNGFPYHRLSQFIEYKARWHGIK' A
#
# COMPACT_ATOMS: atom_id res chain seq x y z
N MET A 1 -16.34 -17.79 3.85
CA MET A 1 -14.91 -17.49 3.58
C MET A 1 -14.74 -16.12 2.88
N GLY A 2 -14.81 -14.96 3.57
CA GLY A 2 -14.72 -13.68 2.82
C GLY A 2 -14.64 -12.35 3.58
N ALA A 3 -15.08 -12.28 4.85
CA ALA A 3 -15.17 -11.01 5.58
C ALA A 3 -13.82 -10.30 5.76
N LYS A 4 -12.77 -11.03 6.21
CA LYS A 4 -11.45 -10.44 6.49
C LYS A 4 -10.80 -9.81 5.26
N ARG A 5 -10.93 -10.42 4.08
CA ARG A 5 -10.37 -9.88 2.83
C ARG A 5 -11.08 -8.59 2.41
N ARG A 6 -12.40 -8.51 2.58
CA ARG A 6 -13.17 -7.29 2.28
C ARG A 6 -12.75 -6.13 3.18
N ILE A 7 -12.62 -6.38 4.50
CA ILE A 7 -12.17 -5.37 5.46
C ILE A 7 -10.76 -4.86 5.11
N ILE A 8 -9.82 -5.77 4.82
CA ILE A 8 -8.47 -5.39 4.43
C ILE A 8 -8.50 -4.54 3.14
N ASN A 9 -9.25 -4.94 2.12
CA ASN A 9 -9.36 -4.18 0.89
C ASN A 9 -9.95 -2.78 1.12
N ASP A 10 -11.01 -2.66 1.91
CA ASP A 10 -11.61 -1.37 2.27
C ASP A 10 -10.59 -0.45 2.95
N ILE A 11 -9.84 -0.97 3.92
CA ILE A 11 -8.75 -0.24 4.59
C ILE A 11 -7.70 0.22 3.56
N LEU A 12 -7.28 -0.65 2.65
CA LEU A 12 -6.31 -0.28 1.61
C LEU A 12 -6.84 0.80 0.66
N HIS A 13 -8.11 0.73 0.27
CA HIS A 13 -8.73 1.75 -0.57
C HIS A 13 -8.81 3.10 0.16
N LYS A 14 -9.11 3.11 1.47
CA LYS A 14 -9.13 4.33 2.28
C LYS A 14 -7.73 4.94 2.40
N ILE A 15 -6.72 4.13 2.75
CA ILE A 15 -5.34 4.58 2.87
C ILE A 15 -4.82 5.11 1.53
N SER A 16 -5.01 4.38 0.43
CA SER A 16 -4.52 4.84 -0.87
C SER A 16 -5.21 6.12 -1.35
N LYS A 17 -6.50 6.29 -1.02
CA LYS A 17 -7.22 7.55 -1.31
C LYS A 17 -6.65 8.71 -0.50
N ALA A 18 -6.35 8.49 0.78
CA ALA A 18 -5.77 9.52 1.63
C ALA A 18 -4.39 9.99 1.13
N ILE A 19 -3.51 9.06 0.76
CA ILE A 19 -2.18 9.36 0.22
C ILE A 19 -2.28 10.19 -1.07
N VAL A 20 -3.13 9.77 -2.01
CA VAL A 20 -3.31 10.49 -3.29
C VAL A 20 -3.95 11.86 -3.06
N LYS A 21 -4.91 11.96 -2.15
CA LYS A 21 -5.55 13.23 -1.80
C LYS A 21 -4.53 14.21 -1.21
N GLU A 22 -3.68 13.76 -0.29
CA GLU A 22 -2.65 14.59 0.31
C GLU A 22 -1.63 15.07 -0.73
N ALA A 23 -1.27 14.21 -1.68
CA ALA A 23 -0.39 14.60 -2.80
C ALA A 23 -1.04 15.65 -3.70
N LEU A 24 -2.35 15.56 -3.97
CA LEU A 24 -3.08 16.57 -4.74
C LEU A 24 -3.16 17.92 -4.02
N GLU A 25 -3.48 17.90 -2.72
CA GLU A 25 -3.61 19.12 -1.92
C GLU A 25 -2.27 19.86 -1.78
N LYS A 26 -1.16 19.14 -1.85
CA LYS A 26 0.19 19.68 -1.71
C LYS A 26 0.96 19.79 -3.03
N ASP A 27 0.32 19.56 -4.17
CA ASP A 27 0.96 19.49 -5.50
C ASP A 27 2.29 18.70 -5.49
N SER A 28 2.24 17.51 -4.87
CA SER A 28 3.42 16.69 -4.57
C SER A 28 3.44 15.40 -5.38
N VAL A 29 4.66 14.87 -5.57
CA VAL A 29 4.92 13.59 -6.26
C VAL A 29 4.89 12.42 -5.28
N ILE A 30 4.41 11.25 -5.70
CA ILE A 30 4.36 10.06 -4.85
C ILE A 30 5.51 9.11 -5.21
N VAL A 31 6.48 8.95 -4.31
CA VAL A 31 7.59 8.01 -4.50
C VAL A 31 7.35 6.72 -3.71
N LEU A 32 7.22 5.59 -4.41
CA LEU A 32 7.11 4.26 -3.80
C LEU A 32 8.49 3.57 -3.73
N GLY A 33 8.94 3.27 -2.52
CA GLY A 33 10.16 2.50 -2.31
C GLY A 33 10.04 1.08 -2.88
N ASN A 34 11.12 0.58 -3.49
CA ASN A 34 11.16 -0.79 -3.99
C ASN A 34 11.29 -1.78 -2.81
N LEU A 35 10.17 -2.40 -2.45
CA LEU A 35 10.12 -3.39 -1.36
C LEU A 35 10.36 -4.84 -1.84
N LYS A 36 10.87 -5.04 -3.07
CA LYS A 36 11.20 -6.37 -3.59
C LYS A 36 12.19 -7.05 -2.64
N GLY A 37 11.84 -8.24 -2.16
CA GLY A 37 12.70 -9.02 -1.26
C GLY A 37 12.53 -8.71 0.24
N ILE A 38 11.69 -7.75 0.64
CA ILE A 38 11.51 -7.42 2.07
C ILE A 38 11.06 -8.61 2.94
N ARG A 39 10.36 -9.58 2.33
CA ARG A 39 9.89 -10.81 2.99
C ARG A 39 11.00 -11.86 3.19
N ARG A 40 12.12 -11.72 2.49
CA ARG A 40 13.27 -12.66 2.52
C ARG A 40 14.40 -12.17 3.42
N ASN A 41 14.40 -10.88 3.79
CA ASN A 41 15.35 -10.32 4.72
C ASN A 41 15.04 -10.88 6.11
N GLY A 42 15.89 -11.77 6.62
CA GLY A 42 15.73 -12.51 7.88
C GLY A 42 15.70 -11.65 9.14
N ARG A 43 14.80 -10.68 9.23
CA ARG A 43 14.63 -9.72 10.34
C ARG A 43 13.87 -10.32 11.54
N GLY A 44 13.91 -11.64 11.69
CA GLY A 44 13.26 -12.38 12.78
C GLY A 44 11.78 -12.74 12.57
N ARG A 45 11.30 -13.75 13.31
CA ARG A 45 9.97 -14.37 13.17
C ARG A 45 8.82 -13.36 13.35
N ALA A 46 8.93 -12.45 14.33
CA ALA A 46 7.89 -11.48 14.65
C ALA A 46 7.67 -10.45 13.53
N PHE A 47 8.76 -9.93 12.95
CA PHE A 47 8.68 -8.99 11.84
C PHE A 47 8.14 -9.66 10.56
N ASN A 48 8.64 -10.85 10.24
CA ASN A 48 8.18 -11.62 9.08
C ASN A 48 6.69 -11.95 9.16
N ARG A 49 6.17 -12.25 10.35
CA ARG A 49 4.73 -12.48 10.56
C ARG A 49 3.89 -11.24 10.23
N LYS A 50 4.32 -10.04 10.66
CA LYS A 50 3.64 -8.78 10.34
C LYS A 50 3.61 -8.52 8.83
N LEU A 51 4.73 -8.72 8.15
CA LEU A 51 4.82 -8.51 6.70
C LEU A 51 4.07 -9.55 5.87
N ASN A 52 4.11 -10.82 6.27
CA ASN A 52 3.49 -11.90 5.50
C ASN A 52 1.98 -11.96 5.69
N ASN A 53 1.49 -11.71 6.92
CA ASN A 53 0.09 -11.92 7.27
C ASN A 53 -0.70 -10.61 7.50
N GLY A 54 -0.02 -9.49 7.72
CA GLY A 54 -0.63 -8.23 8.13
C GLY A 54 -0.56 -7.10 7.10
N PHE A 55 0.51 -7.04 6.29
CA PHE A 55 0.75 -5.89 5.40
C PHE A 55 0.82 -6.27 3.92
N PRO A 56 -0.29 -6.12 3.16
CA PRO A 56 -0.35 -6.41 1.73
C PRO A 56 0.22 -5.24 0.91
N TYR A 57 1.53 -4.98 1.05
CA TYR A 57 2.20 -3.84 0.41
C TYR A 57 1.97 -3.78 -1.10
N HIS A 58 2.05 -4.93 -1.79
CA HIS A 58 1.94 -4.98 -3.25
C HIS A 58 0.57 -4.47 -3.73
N ARG A 59 -0.50 -4.84 -3.03
CA ARG A 59 -1.86 -4.38 -3.34
C ARG A 59 -2.03 -2.89 -3.00
N LEU A 60 -1.46 -2.43 -1.89
CA LEU A 60 -1.45 -1.00 -1.56
C LEU A 60 -0.77 -0.17 -2.66
N SER A 61 0.41 -0.61 -3.12
CA SER A 61 1.15 0.04 -4.20
C SER A 61 0.32 0.13 -5.48
N GLN A 62 -0.31 -0.98 -5.91
CA GLN A 62 -1.22 -0.98 -7.06
C GLN A 62 -2.38 0.02 -6.88
N PHE A 63 -2.94 0.10 -5.67
CA PHE A 63 -4.04 1.02 -5.38
C PHE A 63 -3.65 2.49 -5.37
N ILE A 64 -2.42 2.79 -4.97
CA ILE A 64 -1.85 4.14 -5.05
C ILE A 64 -1.60 4.47 -6.52
N GLU A 65 -0.96 3.58 -7.26
CA GLU A 65 -0.58 3.79 -8.66
C GLU A 65 -1.78 4.07 -9.57
N TYR A 66 -2.84 3.24 -9.51
CA TYR A 66 -3.98 3.46 -10.40
C TYR A 66 -4.71 4.77 -10.08
N LYS A 67 -4.81 5.13 -8.79
CA LYS A 67 -5.49 6.37 -8.36
C LYS A 67 -4.65 7.60 -8.68
N ALA A 68 -3.34 7.55 -8.45
CA ALA A 68 -2.42 8.61 -8.81
C ALA A 68 -2.48 8.87 -10.32
N ARG A 69 -2.42 7.81 -11.15
CA ARG A 69 -2.58 7.91 -12.60
C ARG A 69 -3.92 8.53 -13.02
N TRP A 70 -5.02 8.19 -12.35
CA TRP A 70 -6.33 8.80 -12.63
C TRP A 70 -6.35 10.32 -12.36
N HIS A 71 -5.56 10.79 -11.41
CA HIS A 71 -5.47 12.21 -11.07
C HIS A 71 -4.27 12.92 -11.73
N GLY A 72 -3.54 12.24 -12.63
CA GLY A 72 -2.38 12.81 -13.31
C GLY A 72 -1.14 13.01 -12.42
N ILE A 73 -1.14 12.47 -11.20
CA ILE A 73 0.00 12.53 -10.29
C ILE A 73 1.07 11.54 -10.78
N LYS A 74 2.31 12.02 -10.87
CA LYS A 74 3.49 11.22 -11.24
C LYS A 74 4.19 10.64 -10.02
#